data_AF-A0A839IZH4-F1
#
_entry.id   AF-A0A839IZH4-F1
#
_cell.length_a   1.000
_cell.length_b   1.000
_cell.length_c   1.000
_cell.angle_alpha   90.00
_cell.angle_beta   90.00
_cell.angle_gamma   90.00
#
_symmetry.space_group_name_H-M   'P 1'
#
loop_
_entity.id
_entity.type
_entity.pdbx_description
1 polymer ?
#
loop_
_entity_poly.entity_id
_entity_poly.type
_entity_poly.pdbx_seq_one_letter_code
_entity_poly.pdbx_strand_id
1 'polypeptide(L)'
;KQAFNLTATSYGLQTIKMLVIKDRVLRSKLVEHSYNQKQVLDASHLLVICIQENILNIDVNQYYDNIKDIRETPETILKPYREGLIDMIAKMSIEERQKWSTNQAYIALGNLM
;
A
#
# COMPACT_ATOMS: atom_id res chain seq x y z
N LYS A 1 -7.86 0.83 -11.86
CA LYS A 1 -7.23 0.94 -10.52
C LYS A 1 -8.16 1.50 -9.44
N GLN A 2 -9.37 1.96 -9.78
CA GLN A 2 -10.26 2.62 -8.82
C GLN A 2 -10.64 1.75 -7.61
N ALA A 3 -11.00 0.47 -7.81
CA ALA A 3 -11.29 -0.46 -6.71
C ALA A 3 -10.13 -0.61 -5.71
N PHE A 4 -8.90 -0.74 -6.21
CA PHE A 4 -7.69 -0.75 -5.37
C PHE A 4 -7.52 0.56 -4.60
N ASN A 5 -7.60 1.71 -5.29
CA ASN A 5 -7.36 3.02 -4.68
C ASN A 5 -8.40 3.41 -3.61
N LEU A 6 -9.62 2.86 -3.69
CA LEU A 6 -10.71 3.12 -2.74
C LEU A 6 -10.75 2.10 -1.59
N THR A 7 -9.81 1.15 -1.54
CA THR A 7 -9.73 0.21 -0.42
C THR A 7 -9.39 0.96 0.86
N ALA A 8 -10.19 0.72 1.90
CA ALA A 8 -9.89 1.19 3.25
C ALA A 8 -8.63 0.48 3.78
N THR A 9 -7.72 1.24 4.37
CA THR A 9 -6.52 0.72 5.05
C THR A 9 -6.50 1.23 6.48
N SER A 10 -5.74 0.57 7.36
CA SER A 10 -5.48 1.05 8.72
C SER A 10 -5.00 2.51 8.70
N TYR A 11 -5.66 3.35 9.51
CA TYR A 11 -5.52 4.82 9.54
C TYR A 11 -5.76 5.56 8.21
N GLY A 12 -6.03 4.85 7.11
CA GLY A 12 -6.04 5.39 5.74
C GLY A 12 -4.65 5.67 5.17
N LEU A 13 -3.56 5.19 5.78
CA LEU A 13 -2.19 5.53 5.37
C LEU A 13 -1.76 4.98 3.99
N GLN A 14 -2.49 4.00 3.44
CA GLN A 14 -2.28 3.45 2.09
C GLN A 14 -0.83 3.04 1.78
N THR A 15 -0.22 2.23 2.64
CA THR A 15 1.18 1.77 2.53
C THR A 15 1.42 0.67 1.48
N ILE A 16 0.57 0.64 0.45
CA ILE A 16 0.58 -0.36 -0.62
C ILE A 16 0.46 0.31 -1.99
N LYS A 17 1.03 -0.32 -3.01
CA LYS A 17 0.94 0.11 -4.41
C LYS A 17 0.60 -1.07 -5.30
N MET A 18 -0.12 -0.83 -6.38
CA MET A 18 -0.41 -1.87 -7.38
C MET A 18 0.21 -1.55 -8.73
N LEU A 19 1.07 -2.45 -9.18
CA LEU A 19 1.58 -2.48 -10.55
C LEU A 19 0.61 -3.28 -11.43
N VAL A 20 0.38 -2.78 -12.65
CA VAL A 20 -0.44 -3.44 -13.66
C VAL A 20 0.48 -3.73 -14.85
N ILE A 21 0.96 -4.97 -14.94
CA ILE A 21 1.95 -5.37 -15.93
C ILE A 21 1.22 -5.99 -17.12
N LYS A 22 1.33 -5.36 -18.30
CA LYS A 22 0.77 -5.87 -19.57
C LYS A 22 1.83 -6.47 -20.48
N ASP A 23 3.06 -5.98 -20.35
CA ASP A 23 4.19 -6.34 -21.21
C ASP A 23 4.45 -7.85 -21.19
N ARG A 24 4.31 -8.49 -22.35
CA ARG A 24 4.43 -9.95 -22.48
C ARG A 24 5.87 -10.42 -22.34
N VAL A 25 6.84 -9.62 -22.79
CA VAL A 25 8.27 -9.96 -22.71
C VAL A 25 8.71 -9.97 -21.24
N LEU A 26 8.30 -8.96 -20.48
CA LEU A 26 8.54 -8.88 -19.04
C LEU A 26 7.85 -10.03 -18.31
N ARG A 27 6.57 -10.30 -18.59
CA ARG A 27 5.85 -11.41 -17.93
C ARG A 27 6.43 -12.78 -18.27
N SER A 28 6.97 -12.97 -19.47
CA SER A 28 7.70 -14.19 -19.83
C SER A 28 8.94 -14.40 -18.96
N LYS A 29 9.69 -13.33 -18.66
CA LYS A 29 10.86 -13.39 -17.76
C LYS A 29 10.46 -13.69 -16.31
N LEU A 30 9.26 -13.28 -15.88
CA LEU A 30 8.80 -13.53 -14.50
C LEU A 30 8.42 -15.00 -14.24
N VAL A 31 8.18 -15.82 -15.28
CA VAL A 31 7.74 -17.22 -15.13
C VAL A 31 8.76 -18.06 -14.36
N GLU A 32 10.05 -17.89 -14.64
CA GLU A 32 11.12 -18.64 -13.97
C GLU A 32 11.21 -18.33 -12.46
N HIS A 33 10.79 -17.12 -12.07
CA HIS A 33 10.72 -16.67 -10.68
C HIS A 33 9.38 -16.98 -10.00
N SER A 34 8.46 -17.63 -10.71
CA SER A 34 7.08 -17.87 -10.26
C SER A 34 6.76 -19.37 -10.20
N TYR A 35 7.74 -20.21 -9.86
CA TYR A 35 7.61 -21.68 -9.88
C TYR A 35 7.17 -22.22 -11.26
N ASN A 36 7.58 -21.57 -12.34
CA ASN A 36 7.20 -21.90 -13.72
C ASN A 36 5.68 -21.88 -14.00
N GLN A 37 4.91 -21.15 -13.20
CA GLN A 37 3.46 -21.00 -13.39
C GLN A 37 3.16 -20.16 -14.64
N LYS A 38 2.65 -20.81 -15.69
CA LYS A 38 2.35 -20.17 -16.98
C LYS A 38 1.28 -19.09 -16.89
N GLN A 39 0.42 -19.12 -15.87
CA GLN A 39 -0.62 -18.11 -15.64
C GLN A 39 -0.05 -16.68 -15.61
N VAL A 40 1.20 -16.50 -15.15
CA VAL A 40 1.91 -15.21 -15.13
C VAL A 40 2.09 -14.66 -16.55
N LEU A 41 2.43 -15.52 -17.52
CA LEU A 41 2.57 -15.19 -18.94
C LEU A 41 1.23 -15.17 -19.68
N ASP A 42 0.38 -16.16 -19.42
CA ASP A 42 -0.84 -16.40 -20.20
C ASP A 42 -1.95 -15.39 -19.89
N ALA A 43 -1.95 -14.78 -18.70
CA ALA A 43 -2.90 -13.72 -18.35
C ALA A 43 -2.86 -12.54 -19.35
N SER A 44 -3.93 -11.75 -19.42
CA SER A 44 -3.87 -10.49 -20.18
C SER A 44 -3.10 -9.41 -19.41
N HIS A 45 -3.18 -9.44 -18.08
CA HIS A 45 -2.55 -8.49 -17.15
C HIS A 45 -2.09 -9.25 -15.90
N LEU A 46 -0.94 -8.87 -15.36
CA LEU A 46 -0.47 -9.31 -14.04
C LEU A 46 -0.58 -8.15 -13.06
N LEU A 47 -1.37 -8.33 -12.00
CA LEU A 47 -1.49 -7.37 -10.91
C LEU A 47 -0.49 -7.75 -9.81
N VAL A 48 0.42 -6.84 -9.47
CA VAL A 48 1.39 -7.05 -8.39
C VAL A 48 1.10 -6.02 -7.31
N ILE A 49 0.71 -6.50 -6.12
CA ILE A 49 0.53 -5.65 -4.94
C ILE A 49 1.86 -5.62 -4.20
N CYS A 50 2.41 -4.42 -4.03
CA CYS A 50 3.66 -4.16 -3.34
C CYS A 50 3.36 -3.46 -2.02
N ILE A 51 4.08 -3.83 -0.97
CA ILE A 51 4.13 -3.05 0.27
C ILE A 51 5.24 -2.02 0.21
N GLN A 52 5.10 -0.95 0.98
CA GLN A 52 6.21 -0.04 1.24
C GLN A 52 7.25 -0.73 2.15
N GLU A 53 8.54 -0.61 1.79
CA GLU A 53 9.63 -1.29 2.49
C GLU A 53 9.80 -0.82 3.93
N ASN A 54 9.63 0.49 4.16
CA ASN A 54 9.62 1.06 5.50
C ASN A 54 8.72 2.31 5.54
N ILE A 55 7.95 2.43 6.62
CA ILE A 55 7.11 3.59 6.88
C ILE A 55 7.89 4.56 7.76
N LEU A 56 7.90 5.81 7.35
CA LEU A 56 8.63 6.91 7.94
C LEU A 56 7.66 8.02 8.35
N ASN A 57 8.11 8.93 9.21
CA ASN A 57 7.30 10.06 9.67
C ASN A 57 6.81 10.94 8.52
N ILE A 58 7.57 11.02 7.42
CA ILE A 58 7.18 11.79 6.23
C ILE A 58 5.91 11.22 5.57
N ASP A 59 5.70 9.90 5.58
CA ASP A 59 4.51 9.27 5.01
C ASP A 59 3.26 9.66 5.81
N VAL A 60 3.39 9.67 7.14
CA VAL A 60 2.31 10.10 8.05
C VAL A 60 1.99 11.58 7.86
N ASN A 61 3.02 12.43 7.84
CA ASN A 61 2.84 13.87 7.66
C ASN A 61 2.15 14.18 6.33
N GLN A 62 2.64 13.61 5.22
CA GLN A 62 2.04 13.79 3.89
C GLN A 62 0.58 13.34 3.85
N TYR A 63 0.24 12.21 4.50
CA TYR A 63 -1.15 11.75 4.56
C TYR A 63 -2.07 12.74 5.29
N TYR A 64 -1.67 13.22 6.46
CA TYR A 64 -2.49 14.18 7.21
C TYR A 64 -2.51 15.58 6.58
N ASP A 65 -1.44 16.01 5.92
CA ASP A 65 -1.43 17.25 5.14
C ASP A 65 -2.43 17.14 3.99
N ASN A 66 -2.46 16.01 3.28
CA ASN A 66 -3.45 15.74 2.26
C ASN A 66 -4.89 15.72 2.81
N ILE A 67 -5.13 15.17 4.01
CA ILE A 67 -6.45 15.24 4.66
C ILE A 67 -6.84 16.69 4.93
N LYS A 68 -5.92 17.47 5.51
CA LYS A 68 -6.13 18.87 5.84
C LYS A 68 -6.50 19.68 4.60
N ASP A 69 -5.79 19.47 3.50
CA ASP A 69 -6.00 20.18 2.25
C ASP A 69 -7.33 19.79 1.57
N ILE A 70 -7.67 18.50 1.55
CA ILE A 70 -8.88 18.01 0.87
C ILE A 70 -10.15 18.28 1.69
N ARG A 71 -10.08 18.15 3.02
CA ARG A 71 -11.25 18.23 3.92
C ARG A 71 -11.33 19.52 4.71
N GLU A 72 -10.40 20.45 4.50
CA GLU A 72 -10.29 21.73 5.23
C GLU A 72 -10.32 21.55 6.76
N THR A 73 -9.80 20.42 7.26
CA THR A 73 -9.87 20.08 8.68
C THR A 73 -8.75 20.77 9.47
N PRO A 74 -9.06 21.52 10.54
CA PRO A 74 -8.06 22.24 11.32
C PRO A 74 -6.95 21.35 11.89
N GLU A 75 -5.72 21.87 11.90
CA GLU A 75 -4.56 21.18 12.48
C GLU A 75 -4.78 20.79 13.95
N THR A 76 -5.50 21.62 14.70
CA THR A 76 -5.81 21.35 16.11
C THR A 76 -6.62 20.05 16.31
N ILE A 77 -7.38 19.62 15.30
CA ILE A 77 -8.13 18.36 15.31
C ILE A 77 -7.25 17.20 14.83
N LEU A 78 -6.43 17.41 13.79
CA LEU A 78 -5.62 16.35 13.18
C LEU A 78 -4.37 16.00 14.00
N LYS A 79 -3.79 16.98 14.69
CA LYS A 79 -2.51 16.85 15.39
C LYS A 79 -2.44 15.66 16.36
N PRO A 80 -3.43 15.41 17.25
CA PRO A 80 -3.36 14.25 18.15
C PRO A 80 -3.31 12.90 17.44
N TYR A 81 -4.03 12.76 16.31
CA TYR A 81 -4.02 11.53 15.51
C TYR A 81 -2.72 11.35 14.73
N ARG A 82 -2.16 12.45 14.21
CA ARG A 82 -0.86 12.48 13.54
C ARG A 82 0.25 12.08 14.50
N GLU A 83 0.34 12.72 15.66
CA GLU A 83 1.36 12.44 16.68
C GLU A 83 1.21 11.02 17.23
N GLY A 84 -0.01 10.56 17.51
CA GLY A 84 -0.25 9.20 17.97
C GLY A 84 0.20 8.12 16.97
N LEU A 85 -0.03 8.34 15.66
CA LEU A 85 0.42 7.41 14.63
C LEU A 85 1.94 7.43 14.47
N ILE A 86 2.58 8.61 14.54
CA ILE A 86 4.04 8.74 14.54
C ILE A 86 4.66 7.97 15.71
N ASP A 87 4.14 8.16 16.93
CA ASP A 87 4.64 7.49 18.13
C ASP A 87 4.45 5.97 18.07
N MET A 88 3.32 5.51 17.51
CA MET A 88 3.06 4.08 17.30
C MET A 88 4.10 3.49 16.33
N ILE A 89 4.30 4.12 15.17
CA ILE A 89 5.25 3.66 14.15
C ILE A 89 6.67 3.66 14.69
N ALA A 90 7.06 4.70 15.45
CA ALA A 90 8.40 4.82 16.04
C ALA A 90 8.74 3.66 16.99
N LYS A 91 7.74 3.06 17.64
CA LYS A 91 7.90 1.90 18.54
C LYS A 91 7.95 0.56 17.80
N MET A 92 7.58 0.53 16.52
CA MET A 92 7.60 -0.68 15.69
C MET A 92 8.96 -0.81 14.98
N SER A 93 9.47 -2.04 14.95
CA SER A 93 10.56 -2.45 14.05
C SER A 93 10.13 -2.36 12.57
N ILE A 94 11.10 -2.39 11.65
CA ILE A 94 10.82 -2.41 10.21
C ILE A 94 9.99 -3.63 9.83
N GLU A 95 10.28 -4.80 10.40
CA GLU A 95 9.54 -6.03 10.14
C GLU A 95 8.06 -5.91 10.57
N GLU A 96 7.79 -5.33 11.73
CA GLU A 96 6.41 -5.09 12.19
C GLU A 96 5.66 -4.11 11.27
N ARG A 97 6.35 -3.06 10.78
CA ARG A 97 5.77 -2.10 9.81
C ARG A 97 5.47 -2.76 8.46
N GLN A 98 6.34 -3.65 7.99
CA GLN A 98 6.14 -4.44 6.78
C GLN A 98 4.99 -5.44 6.92
N LYS A 99 4.90 -6.11 8.08
CA LYS A 99 3.78 -7.00 8.40
C LYS A 99 2.46 -6.25 8.46
N TRP A 100 2.45 -5.07 9.07
CA TRP A 100 1.27 -4.19 9.11
C TRP A 100 0.83 -3.78 7.69
N SER A 101 1.78 -3.41 6.82
CA SER A 101 1.49 -3.09 5.41
C SER A 101 1.00 -4.29 4.60
N THR A 102 1.57 -5.47 4.84
CA THR A 102 1.14 -6.74 4.22
C THR A 102 -0.31 -7.05 4.54
N ASN A 103 -0.76 -6.82 5.78
CA ASN A 103 -2.17 -6.99 6.14
C ASN A 103 -3.08 -6.06 5.33
N GLN A 104 -2.63 -4.85 4.97
CA GLN A 104 -3.41 -3.94 4.12
C GLN A 104 -3.46 -4.43 2.68
N ALA A 105 -2.37 -5.03 2.18
CA ALA A 105 -2.34 -5.66 0.85
C ALA A 105 -3.37 -6.79 0.73
N TYR A 106 -3.57 -7.59 1.78
CA TYR A 106 -4.61 -8.63 1.80
C TYR A 106 -6.03 -8.07 1.79
N ILE A 107 -6.28 -6.93 2.46
CA ILE A 107 -7.59 -6.25 2.38
C ILE A 107 -7.84 -5.78 0.94
N ALA A 108 -6.83 -5.19 0.30
CA ALA A 108 -6.93 -4.76 -1.10
C ALA A 108 -7.13 -5.94 -2.07
N LEU A 109 -6.50 -7.08 -1.80
CA LEU A 109 -6.75 -8.32 -2.55
C LEU A 109 -8.23 -8.74 -2.45
N GLY A 110 -8.82 -8.69 -1.26
CA GLY A 110 -10.24 -9.02 -1.06
C GLY A 110 -11.19 -8.14 -1.87
N ASN A 111 -10.89 -6.84 -2.01
CA ASN A 111 -11.70 -5.91 -2.82
C ASN A 111 -11.48 -6.05 -4.33
N LEU A 112 -10.41 -6.72 -4.77
CA LEU A 112 -10.11 -6.94 -6.19
C LEU A 112 -10.74 -8.21 -6.76
N MET A 113 -11.21 -9.11 -5.89
CA MET A 113 -11.86 -10.39 -6.22
C MET A 113 -13.37 -10.22 -6.34
#